data_AF-A0A3N5KHZ1-F1
#
_entry.id   AF-A0A3N5KHZ1-F1
#
_cell.length_a   1.000
_cell.length_b   1.000
_cell.length_c   1.000
_cell.angle_alpha   90.00
_cell.angle_beta   90.00
_cell.angle_gamma   90.00
#
_symmetry.space_group_name_H-M   'P 1'
#
loop_
_entity.id
_entity.type
_entity.pdbx_description
1 polymer ?
#
loop_
_entity_poly.entity_id
_entity_poly.type
_entity_poly.pdbx_seq_one_letter_code
_entity_poly.pdbx_strand_id
1 'polypeptide(L)'
;MTPVFMSTKAQVVGDPRVFNNTTCVFKVRRNHHSNSSFNYSPDNVLECVLYRSASANGCDTFELKTGHLIDIVYSVDENHWNDKTKTQLRIRDYKPSN
;
A
#
# COMPACT_ATOMS: atom_id res chain seq x y z
N MET A 1 14.85 -13.14 9.14
CA MET A 1 14.97 -11.85 8.41
C MET A 1 13.78 -11.75 7.48
N THR A 2 13.00 -10.65 7.50
CA THR A 2 11.81 -10.50 6.63
C THR A 2 12.22 -9.85 5.30
N PRO A 3 11.89 -10.46 4.14
CA PRO A 3 12.22 -9.88 2.85
C PRO A 3 11.44 -8.57 2.61
N VAL A 4 12.07 -7.67 1.84
CA VAL A 4 11.50 -6.39 1.43
C VAL A 4 11.48 -6.33 -0.09
N PHE A 5 10.35 -5.89 -0.64
CA PHE A 5 10.07 -5.83 -2.07
C PHE A 5 9.76 -4.39 -2.48
N MET A 6 9.87 -4.12 -3.77
CA MET A 6 9.49 -2.85 -4.37
C MET A 6 8.51 -3.11 -5.52
N SER A 7 7.44 -2.31 -5.58
CA SER A 7 6.54 -2.28 -6.72
C SER A 7 6.36 -0.84 -7.19
N THR A 8 6.51 -0.63 -8.49
CA THR A 8 6.31 0.68 -9.11
C THR A 8 4.91 0.82 -9.69
N LYS A 9 4.40 2.04 -9.78
CA LYS A 9 3.09 2.35 -10.40
C LYS A 9 1.94 1.52 -9.80
N ALA A 10 1.94 1.33 -8.49
CA ALA A 10 0.80 0.76 -7.78
C ALA A 10 -0.31 1.81 -7.67
N GLN A 11 -1.52 1.49 -8.11
CA GLN A 11 -2.66 2.39 -8.03
C GLN A 11 -3.38 2.21 -6.70
N VAL A 12 -3.60 3.31 -5.97
CA VAL A 12 -4.45 3.32 -4.77
C VAL A 12 -5.92 3.14 -5.17
N VAL A 13 -6.62 2.22 -4.50
CA VAL A 13 -8.01 1.87 -4.79
C VAL A 13 -8.85 1.97 -3.53
N GLY A 14 -9.93 2.77 -3.59
CA GLY A 14 -10.72 3.09 -2.41
C GLY A 14 -10.00 4.04 -1.46
N ASP A 15 -10.77 4.74 -0.64
CA ASP A 15 -10.23 5.84 0.15
C ASP A 15 -9.38 5.33 1.32
N PRO A 16 -8.14 5.84 1.48
CA PRO A 16 -7.31 5.53 2.62
C PRO A 16 -7.98 5.91 3.95
N ARG A 17 -7.83 5.04 4.94
CA ARG A 17 -8.36 5.23 6.29
C ARG A 17 -7.23 5.45 7.28
N VAL A 18 -7.32 6.49 8.09
CA VAL A 18 -6.33 6.79 9.12
C VAL A 18 -6.91 6.45 10.50
N PHE A 19 -6.13 5.70 11.27
CA PHE A 19 -6.43 5.30 12.65
C PHE A 19 -5.38 5.90 13.58
N ASN A 20 -5.83 6.45 14.71
CA ASN A 20 -4.98 6.98 15.79
C ASN A 20 -3.87 7.93 15.30
N ASN A 21 -4.12 8.68 14.22
CA ASN A 21 -3.19 9.60 13.53
C ASN A 21 -1.83 9.02 13.10
N THR A 22 -1.64 7.71 13.22
CA THR A 22 -0.33 7.04 13.04
C THR A 22 -0.42 5.85 12.12
N THR A 23 -1.60 5.26 11.94
CA THR A 23 -1.77 4.08 11.07
C THR A 23 -2.64 4.46 9.88
N CYS A 24 -2.12 4.30 8.68
CA CYS A 24 -2.89 4.47 7.44
C CYS A 24 -3.11 3.09 6.81
N VAL A 25 -4.37 2.75 6.55
CA VAL A 25 -4.77 1.52 5.86
C VAL A 25 -5.38 1.91 4.52
N PHE A 26 -4.86 1.33 3.45
CA PHE A 26 -5.34 1.58 2.09
C PHE A 26 -5.22 0.31 1.26
N LYS A 27 -5.72 0.35 0.04
CA LYS A 27 -5.59 -0.78 -0.88
C LYS A 27 -4.91 -0.35 -2.14
N VAL A 28 -4.17 -1.27 -2.74
CA VAL A 28 -3.52 -1.05 -4.03
C VAL A 28 -3.87 -2.15 -5.01
N ARG A 29 -3.83 -1.81 -6.29
CA ARG A 29 -3.75 -2.76 -7.39
C ARG A 29 -2.59 -2.37 -8.29
N ARG A 30 -2.05 -3.32 -9.04
CA ARG A 30 -1.04 -2.99 -10.07
C ARG A 30 -1.70 -2.14 -11.15
N ASN A 31 -1.14 -0.97 -11.47
CA ASN A 31 -1.65 -0.18 -12.58
C ASN A 31 -1.28 -0.84 -13.91
N HIS A 32 -2.25 -0.95 -14.80
CA HIS A 32 -2.09 -1.58 -16.11
C HIS A 32 -1.49 -0.56 -17.09
N HIS A 33 -0.18 -0.64 -17.33
CA HIS A 33 0.47 0.15 -18.38
C HIS A 33 1.61 -0.60 -19.07
N SER A 34 1.29 -1.73 -19.72
CA SER A 34 2.05 -2.28 -20.86
C SER A 34 1.46 -3.62 -21.33
N ASN A 35 1.32 -3.79 -22.65
CA ASN A 35 1.25 -4.99 -23.53
C ASN A 35 1.67 -6.38 -23.00
N SER A 36 1.33 -6.76 -21.77
CA SER A 36 1.54 -8.10 -21.23
C SER A 36 0.23 -8.86 -21.33
N SER A 37 0.23 -9.96 -22.08
CA SER A 37 -0.90 -10.90 -22.23
C SER A 37 -1.27 -11.66 -20.94
N PHE A 38 -0.66 -11.33 -19.81
CA PHE A 38 -1.09 -11.83 -18.50
C PHE A 38 -2.31 -11.03 -18.03
N ASN A 39 -3.49 -11.61 -18.26
CA ASN A 39 -4.76 -11.16 -17.70
C ASN A 39 -4.70 -11.20 -16.16
N TYR A 40 -4.35 -10.09 -15.52
CA TYR A 40 -4.55 -9.95 -14.08
C TYR A 40 -6.00 -9.55 -13.83
N SER A 41 -6.72 -10.36 -13.05
CA SER A 41 -8.10 -10.05 -12.68
C SER A 41 -8.16 -8.66 -12.03
N PRO A 42 -9.13 -7.79 -12.40
CA PRO A 42 -9.39 -6.53 -11.72
C PRO A 42 -9.66 -6.69 -10.21
N ASP A 43 -9.85 -7.92 -9.73
CA ASP A 43 -10.08 -8.29 -8.33
C ASP A 43 -8.81 -8.39 -7.48
N ASN A 44 -7.61 -8.30 -8.07
CA ASN A 44 -6.35 -8.45 -7.33
C ASN A 44 -5.96 -7.18 -6.57
N VAL A 45 -6.81 -6.80 -5.61
CA VAL A 45 -6.64 -5.68 -4.70
C VAL A 45 -5.98 -6.16 -3.42
N LEU A 46 -4.82 -5.59 -3.09
CA LEU A 46 -4.04 -5.94 -1.90
C LEU A 46 -4.20 -4.89 -0.81
N GLU A 47 -4.44 -5.33 0.42
CA GLU A 47 -4.50 -4.44 1.57
C GLU A 47 -3.10 -4.04 2.03
N CYS A 48 -2.94 -2.76 2.31
CA CYS A 48 -1.71 -2.13 2.72
C CYS A 48 -1.88 -1.46 4.08
N VAL A 49 -0.88 -1.62 4.94
CA VAL A 49 -0.79 -0.95 6.23
C VAL A 49 0.51 -0.16 6.30
N LEU A 50 0.40 1.13 6.59
CA LEU A 50 1.50 2.06 6.77
C LEU A 50 1.47 2.61 8.20
N TYR A 51 2.60 2.51 8.90
CA TYR A 51 2.80 3.13 10.20
C TYR A 51 3.64 4.40 10.04
N ARG A 52 3.05 5.55 10.34
CA ARG A 52 3.68 6.87 10.34
C ARG A 52 4.21 7.17 11.74
N SER A 53 5.38 7.78 11.82
CA SER A 53 5.91 8.31 13.07
C SER A 53 5.09 9.52 13.51
N ALA A 54 4.70 9.55 14.79
CA ALA A 54 3.95 10.67 15.38
C ALA A 54 4.73 12.01 15.35
N SER A 55 6.05 11.96 15.14
CA SER A 55 6.93 13.14 15.05
C SER A 55 6.97 13.79 13.66
N ALA A 56 6.36 13.18 12.63
CA ALA A 56 6.41 13.69 11.26
C ALA A 56 5.33 14.76 11.01
N ASN A 57 5.33 15.82 11.81
CA ASN A 57 4.45 16.98 11.61
C ASN A 57 5.03 18.05 10.66
N GLY A 58 6.13 17.77 9.95
CA GLY A 58 6.96 18.85 9.38
C GLY A 58 7.47 18.75 7.96
N CYS A 59 7.29 17.65 7.23
CA CYS A 59 7.80 17.60 5.85
C CYS A 59 7.02 16.59 5.00
N ASP A 60 6.29 17.13 4.02
CA ASP A 60 5.81 16.48 2.79
C ASP A 60 5.12 15.11 2.94
N THR A 61 3.89 15.10 3.44
CA THR A 61 3.03 13.94 3.26
C THR A 61 2.16 14.15 2.03
N PHE A 62 2.63 13.69 0.87
CA PHE A 62 1.74 13.39 -0.25
C PHE A 62 0.47 12.72 0.26
N GLU A 63 -0.67 13.37 0.02
CA GLU A 63 -1.96 12.86 0.44
C GLU A 63 -2.32 11.66 -0.43
N LEU A 64 -2.30 10.47 0.16
CA LEU A 64 -2.76 9.26 -0.53
C LEU A 64 -4.26 9.41 -0.81
N LYS A 65 -4.65 9.31 -2.08
CA LYS A 65 -6.05 9.33 -2.53
C LYS A 65 -6.30 8.23 -3.54
N THR A 66 -7.55 7.80 -3.64
CA THR A 66 -8.00 6.88 -4.68
C THR A 66 -7.55 7.38 -6.07
N GLY A 67 -7.00 6.47 -6.88
CA GLY A 67 -6.54 6.76 -8.24
C GLY A 67 -5.07 7.17 -8.34
N HIS A 68 -4.43 7.60 -7.24
CA HIS A 68 -3.01 7.95 -7.23
C HIS A 68 -2.13 6.74 -7.58
N LEU A 69 -1.08 7.00 -8.38
CA LEU A 69 -0.02 6.04 -8.65
C LEU A 69 1.15 6.29 -7.71
N ILE A 70 1.57 5.24 -7.02
CA ILE A 70 2.66 5.29 -6.06
C ILE A 70 3.65 4.15 -6.30
N ASP A 71 4.92 4.44 -6.06
CA ASP A 71 5.93 3.41 -5.89
C ASP A 71 5.97 3.04 -4.40
N ILE A 72 5.92 1.75 -4.10
CA ILE A 72 5.84 1.24 -2.72
C ILE A 72 7.01 0.31 -2.43
N VAL A 73 7.56 0.45 -1.22
CA VAL A 73 8.49 -0.50 -0.60
C VAL A 73 7.75 -1.20 0.52
N TYR A 74 7.73 -2.53 0.51
CA TYR A 74 6.88 -3.30 1.42
C TYR A 74 7.46 -4.64 1.82
N SER A 75 7.03 -5.16 2.96
CA SER A 75 7.15 -6.57 3.33
C SER A 75 5.77 -7.22 3.33
N VAL A 76 5.70 -8.52 3.07
CA VAL A 76 4.45 -9.29 3.24
C VAL A 76 4.34 -9.72 4.70
N ASP A 77 3.16 -9.53 5.29
CA ASP A 77 2.90 -9.81 6.71
C ASP A 77 1.58 -10.56 6.87
N GLU A 78 1.50 -11.40 7.91
CA GLU A 78 0.28 -12.11 8.29
C GLU A 78 -0.25 -11.53 9.59
N ASN A 79 -1.45 -10.94 9.52
CA ASN A 79 -2.14 -10.43 10.70
C ASN A 79 -3.10 -11.48 11.24
N HIS A 80 -2.91 -11.87 12.50
CA HIS A 80 -3.77 -12.80 13.21
C HIS A 80 -4.59 -12.03 14.25
N TRP A 81 -5.90 -11.98 14.06
CA TRP A 81 -6.81 -11.28 14.95
C TRP A 81 -8.18 -11.97 15.01
N ASN A 82 -8.69 -12.24 16.21
CA ASN A 82 -9.99 -12.91 16.43
C ASN A 82 -10.20 -14.16 15.56
N ASP A 83 -9.25 -15.10 15.62
CA ASP A 83 -9.24 -16.36 14.83
C ASP A 83 -9.29 -16.17 13.31
N LYS A 84 -9.02 -14.95 12.82
CA LYS A 84 -8.89 -14.65 11.40
C LYS A 84 -7.43 -14.34 11.09
N THR A 85 -6.92 -15.02 10.07
CA THR A 85 -5.61 -14.73 9.47
C THR A 85 -5.82 -13.93 8.19
N LYS A 86 -5.04 -12.87 8.02
CA LYS A 86 -5.06 -12.04 6.82
C LYS A 86 -3.65 -11.71 6.36
N THR A 87 -3.33 -12.05 5.12
CA THR A 87 -2.10 -11.58 4.46
C THR A 87 -2.28 -10.13 3.99
N GLN A 88 -1.31 -9.28 4.30
CA GLN A 88 -1.32 -7.86 3.96
C GLN A 88 0.08 -7.36 3.61
N LEU A 89 0.15 -6.22 2.93
CA LEU A 89 1.40 -5.53 2.66
C LEU A 89 1.70 -4.55 3.79
N ARG A 90 2.80 -4.76 4.49
CA ARG A 90 3.33 -3.76 5.42
C ARG A 90 4.23 -2.79 4.66
N ILE A 91 3.74 -1.58 4.47
CA ILE A 91 4.45 -0.52 3.77
C ILE A 91 5.56 0.03 4.66
N ARG A 92 6.76 0.08 4.11
CA ARG A 92 7.96 0.63 4.74
C ARG A 92 8.21 2.05 4.29
N ASP A 93 7.97 2.32 3.01
CA ASP A 93 8.10 3.63 2.40
C ASP A 93 7.25 3.70 1.11
N TYR A 94 6.92 4.91 0.68
CA TYR A 94 6.23 5.15 -0.57
C TYR A 94 6.50 6.56 -1.11
N LYS A 95 6.37 6.70 -2.43
CA LYS A 95 6.43 8.00 -3.11
C LYS A 95 5.43 8.05 -4.27
N PRO A 96 5.05 9.23 -4.75
CA PRO A 96 4.34 9.36 -6.02
C PRO A 96 5.15 8.72 -7.15
N SER A 97 4.49 7.97 -8.04
CA SER A 97 5.13 7.48 -9.25
C SER A 97 5.25 8.62 -10.27
N ASN A 98 6.42 8.73 -10.91
CA ASN A 98 6.61 9.59 -12.09
C ASN A 98 6.04 8.96 -13.36
#